data_AF-A0A967GT52-F1
#
_entry.id   AF-A0A967GT52-F1
#
_cell.length_a   1.000
_cell.length_b   1.000
_cell.length_c   1.000
_cell.angle_alpha   90.00
_cell.angle_beta   90.00
_cell.angle_gamma   90.00
#
_symmetry.space_group_name_H-M   'P 1'
#
loop_
_entity.id
_entity.type
_entity.pdbx_description
1 polymer ?
#
loop_
_entity_poly.entity_id
_entity_poly.type
_entity_poly.pdbx_seq_one_letter_code
_entity_poly.pdbx_strand_id
1 'polypeptide(L)' 'AAMVQSTGDHPAVLRDMVTSPGGTTIAGLEALEARAFRAACIAAVNTATARAHEMGQQ' A
#
# COMPACT_ATOMS: atom_id res chain seq x y z
N ALA A 1 7.59 -7.45 0.80
CA ALA A 1 6.53 -8.45 0.56
C ALA A 1 6.91 -9.87 1.00
N ALA A 2 8.04 -10.08 1.70
CA ALA A 2 8.50 -11.43 2.09
C ALA A 2 7.43 -12.23 2.86
N MET A 3 6.83 -11.64 3.89
CA MET A 3 5.76 -12.30 4.68
C MET A 3 4.53 -12.65 3.82
N VAL A 4 4.09 -11.75 2.94
CA VAL A 4 2.97 -12.01 2.01
C VAL A 4 3.29 -13.21 1.11
N GLN A 5 4.51 -13.29 0.60
CA GLN A 5 4.92 -14.39 -0.29
C GLN A 5 5.11 -15.71 0.46
N SER A 6 5.65 -15.66 1.69
CA SER A 6 5.98 -16.85 2.47
C SER A 6 4.79 -17.44 3.21
N THR A 7 3.88 -16.61 3.72
CA THR A 7 2.70 -17.09 4.47
C THR A 7 1.47 -17.24 3.58
N GLY A 8 1.39 -16.48 2.47
CA GLY A 8 0.21 -16.44 1.62
C GLY A 8 -0.96 -15.68 2.23
N ASP A 9 -0.80 -15.11 3.43
CA ASP A 9 -1.86 -14.37 4.10
C ASP A 9 -2.15 -13.06 3.38
N HIS A 10 -3.40 -12.64 3.46
CA HIS A 10 -3.81 -11.35 2.95
C HIS A 10 -3.02 -10.23 3.64
N PRO A 11 -2.48 -9.22 2.90
CA PRO A 11 -1.68 -8.14 3.50
C PRO A 11 -2.36 -7.39 4.64
N ALA A 12 -3.70 -7.31 4.62
CA ALA A 12 -4.45 -6.70 5.73
C ALA A 12 -4.30 -7.48 7.04
N VAL A 13 -4.35 -8.82 6.99
CA VAL A 13 -4.18 -9.68 8.16
C VAL A 13 -2.77 -9.51 8.72
N LEU A 14 -1.75 -9.53 7.86
CA LEU A 14 -0.36 -9.33 8.27
C LEU A 14 -0.12 -7.98 8.93
N ARG A 15 -0.74 -6.91 8.41
CA ARG A 15 -0.70 -5.59 9.04
C ARG A 15 -1.35 -5.61 10.42
N ASP A 16 -2.52 -6.23 10.54
CA ASP A 16 -3.27 -6.27 11.80
C ASP A 16 -2.49 -7.03 12.88
N MET A 17 -1.76 -8.10 12.52
CA MET A 17 -0.89 -8.85 13.44
C MET A 17 0.23 -8.04 14.08
N VAL A 18 0.64 -6.91 13.50
CA VAL A 18 1.69 -6.03 14.03
C VAL A 18 1.15 -4.69 14.55
N THR A 19 -0.17 -4.54 14.61
CA THR A 19 -0.86 -3.29 14.94
C THR A 19 -1.61 -3.42 16.27
N SER A 20 -0.88 -3.25 17.37
CA SER A 20 -1.47 -3.25 18.71
C SER A 20 -2.26 -1.96 18.99
N PRO A 21 -3.36 -2.03 19.77
CA PRO A 21 -4.09 -0.84 20.23
C PRO A 21 -3.17 0.14 20.98
N GLY A 22 -3.19 1.42 20.59
CA GLY A 22 -2.36 2.47 21.20
C GLY A 22 -0.85 2.36 20.94
N GLY A 23 -0.41 1.45 20.08
CA GLY A 23 1.00 1.26 19.74
C GLY A 23 1.56 2.28 18.74
N THR A 24 2.86 2.19 18.48
CA THR A 24 3.55 3.05 17.50
C THR A 24 3.13 2.76 16.06
N THR A 25 2.85 1.49 15.74
CA THR A 25 2.40 1.09 14.40
C THR A 25 1.07 1.76 14.02
N ILE A 26 0.09 1.77 14.92
CA ILE A 26 -1.22 2.37 14.60
C ILE A 26 -1.14 3.89 14.45
N ALA A 27 -0.31 4.58 15.25
CA ALA A 27 -0.05 6.01 15.08
C ALA A 27 0.61 6.33 13.73
N GLY A 28 1.54 5.47 13.27
CA GLY A 28 2.13 5.59 11.94
C GLY A 28 1.11 5.35 10.82
N LEU A 29 0.27 4.32 10.95
CA LEU A 29 -0.81 4.05 9.99
C LEU A 29 -1.81 5.20 9.91
N GLU A 30 -2.22 5.77 11.04
CA GLU A 30 -3.12 6.93 11.09
C GLU A 30 -2.54 8.12 10.32
N ALA A 31 -1.26 8.43 10.51
CA ALA A 31 -0.59 9.52 9.79
C ALA A 31 -0.52 9.27 8.28
N LEU A 32 -0.36 8.02 7.83
CA LEU A 32 -0.37 7.64 6.42
C LEU A 32 -1.78 7.75 5.82
N GLU A 33 -2.79 7.27 6.53
CA GLU A 33 -4.19 7.31 6.08
C GLU A 33 -4.72 8.76 6.02
N ALA A 34 -4.35 9.62 6.97
CA ALA A 34 -4.66 11.05 6.96
C ALA A 34 -4.11 11.79 5.72
N ARG A 35 -3.13 11.20 5.03
CA ARG A 35 -2.51 11.70 3.80
C ARG A 35 -2.95 10.94 2.56
N ALA A 36 -4.00 10.13 2.66
CA ALA A 36 -4.55 9.32 1.58
C ALA A 36 -3.51 8.42 0.88
N PHE A 37 -2.54 7.90 1.63
CA PHE A 37 -1.40 7.15 1.08
C PHE A 37 -1.82 6.01 0.14
N ARG A 38 -2.84 5.23 0.52
CA ARG A 38 -3.35 4.13 -0.32
C ARG A 38 -3.86 4.62 -1.67
N ALA A 39 -4.64 5.70 -1.68
CA ALA A 39 -5.16 6.30 -2.90
C ALA A 39 -4.03 6.83 -3.78
N ALA A 40 -3.01 7.45 -3.18
CA ALA A 40 -1.83 7.94 -3.89
C ALA A 40 -1.06 6.80 -4.58
N CYS A 41 -0.85 5.66 -3.92
CA CYS A 41 -0.20 4.50 -4.54
C CYS A 41 -0.99 3.95 -5.73
N ILE A 42 -2.32 3.83 -5.61
CA ILE A 42 -3.19 3.36 -6.70
C ILE A 42 -3.12 4.33 -7.88
N ALA A 43 -3.24 5.63 -7.62
CA ALA A 43 -3.16 6.67 -8.64
C ALA A 43 -1.79 6.66 -9.35
N ALA A 44 -0.70 6.49 -8.60
CA ALA A 44 0.65 6.43 -9.16
C ALA A 44 0.80 5.28 -10.17
N VAL A 45 0.35 4.07 -9.82
CA VAL A 45 0.40 2.91 -10.73
C VAL A 45 -0.45 3.17 -11.97
N ASN A 46 -1.69 3.63 -11.80
CA ASN A 46 -2.58 3.89 -12.94
C ASN A 46 -2.01 4.95 -13.89
N THR A 47 -1.50 6.06 -13.36
CA THR A 47 -0.88 7.13 -14.17
C THR A 47 0.38 6.63 -14.88
N ALA A 48 1.22 5.86 -14.19
CA ALA A 48 2.41 5.27 -14.80
C ALA A 48 2.06 4.31 -15.95
N THR A 49 1.04 3.45 -15.75
CA THR A 49 0.55 2.54 -16.78
C THR A 49 -0.04 3.28 -17.98
N ALA A 50 -0.85 4.31 -17.74
CA ALA A 50 -1.39 5.14 -18.82
C ALA A 50 -0.27 5.81 -19.62
N ARG A 51 0.73 6.38 -18.94
CA ARG A 51 1.87 7.01 -19.59
C ARG A 51 2.70 6.02 -20.41
N ALA A 52 2.91 4.81 -19.90
CA ALA A 52 3.64 3.77 -20.62
C ALA A 52 2.92 3.37 -21.92
N HIS A 53 1.58 3.30 -21.90
CA HIS A 53 0.78 3.03 -23.09
C HIS A 53 0.87 4.15 -24.12
N GLU A 54 0.75 5.42 -23.69
CA GLU A 54 0.94 6.58 -24.58
C GLU A 54 2.31 6.57 -25.27
N MET A 55 3.36 6.23 -24.52
CA MET A 55 4.73 6.16 -25.05
C MET A 55 4.93 4.99 -26.02
N GLY A 56 4.28 3.84 -25.78
CA GLY A 56 4.36 2.68 -26.66
C GLY A 56 3.57 2.80 -27.96
N GLN A 57 2.67 3.79 -28.05
CA GLN A 57 1.91 4.12 -29.26
C GLN A 57 2.58 5.17 -30.15
N GLN A 58 3.76 5.68 -29.73
CA GLN A 58 4.62 6.59 -30.50
C GLN A 58 5.68 5.78 -31.26
#